data_AF-A0A7S1DCD9-F1
#
_entry.id   AF-A0A7S1DCD9-F1
#
_cell.length_a   1.000
_cell.length_b   1.000
_cell.length_c   1.000
_cell.angle_alpha   90.00
_cell.angle_beta   90.00
_cell.angle_gamma   90.00
#
_symmetry.space_group_name_H-M   'P 1'
#
loop_
_entity.id
_entity.type
_entity.pdbx_description
1 polymer ?
#
loop_
_entity_poly.entity_id
_entity_poly.type
_entity_poly.pdbx_seq_one_letter_code
_entity_poly.pdbx_strand_id
1 'polypeptide(L)'
;PTACLIVAKFYGFYRSLGADDFKATLMSSLGAGGALPCSNFLEVPFFKKGKVPDLPQALNDTLIETVQYQYGCDLVNRDTGGNKRDRGMLEIEKRLRQTLQDHQKFINSLTIDEADSRLAFIEQVAAQMSVLDDDESTQAVHPSKTRPTTRSMAQKQAVDSNKSEKACSVPLATVPSKSQIQLASLDVPVANVHTFLKQAAETNQSMMPFFEMLQVAPTSKVPFKGWSFIPNTHVTMAHRSSMSQLELRSKFEGLVGKEVDITVKGLLWSKRVAALAVEVPSEVDGIPIPPCKNVFVHITLWTIKGASATESNNLPAQVPNKKATQVIFQQPYTLRGTFSFWSGKKSSR
;
A
#
# COMPACT_ATOMS: atom_id res chain seq x y z
N PRO A 1 -5.83 0.44 -23.29
CA PRO A 1 -5.66 -1.04 -23.16
C PRO A 1 -6.08 -1.58 -21.79
N THR A 2 -5.50 -1.09 -20.69
CA THR A 2 -5.62 -1.74 -19.37
C THR A 2 -7.02 -1.72 -18.72
N ALA A 3 -7.94 -0.83 -19.15
CA ALA A 3 -9.23 -0.64 -18.48
C ALA A 3 -10.17 -1.86 -18.59
N CYS A 4 -10.21 -2.56 -19.73
CA CYS A 4 -11.12 -3.71 -19.90
C CYS A 4 -10.69 -4.92 -19.05
N LEU A 5 -9.38 -5.11 -18.86
CA LEU A 5 -8.87 -6.16 -17.98
C LEU A 5 -9.16 -5.89 -16.51
N ILE A 6 -9.33 -4.63 -16.11
CA ILE A 6 -9.80 -4.30 -14.76
C ILE A 6 -11.22 -4.84 -14.58
N VAL A 7 -12.12 -4.64 -15.55
CA VAL A 7 -13.49 -5.18 -15.52
C VAL A 7 -13.48 -6.70 -15.33
N ALA A 8 -12.66 -7.41 -16.10
CA ALA A 8 -12.53 -8.87 -15.95
C ALA A 8 -12.02 -9.28 -14.57
N LYS A 9 -11.02 -8.58 -14.01
CA LYS A 9 -10.53 -8.85 -12.64
C LYS A 9 -11.60 -8.65 -11.59
N PHE A 10 -12.31 -7.52 -11.64
CA PHE A 10 -13.39 -7.24 -10.70
C PHE A 10 -14.50 -8.29 -10.82
N TYR A 11 -14.89 -8.65 -12.05
CA TYR A 11 -15.83 -9.75 -12.28
C TYR A 11 -15.32 -11.06 -11.65
N GLY A 12 -14.06 -11.44 -11.87
CA GLY A 12 -13.47 -12.64 -11.30
C GLY A 12 -13.45 -12.65 -9.76
N PHE A 13 -13.13 -11.51 -9.13
CA PHE A 13 -13.09 -11.39 -7.67
C PHE A 13 -14.48 -11.43 -7.02
N TYR A 14 -15.47 -10.81 -7.65
CA TYR A 14 -16.76 -10.53 -7.00
C TYR A 14 -17.94 -11.33 -7.58
N ARG A 15 -17.77 -12.16 -8.62
CA ARG A 15 -18.87 -12.95 -9.22
C ARG A 15 -19.61 -13.88 -8.25
N SER A 16 -19.00 -14.21 -7.11
CA SER A 16 -19.55 -15.11 -6.09
C SER A 16 -19.65 -14.43 -4.72
N LEU A 17 -19.50 -13.11 -4.66
CA LEU A 17 -19.55 -12.36 -3.41
C LEU A 17 -20.57 -11.22 -3.54
N GLY A 18 -21.68 -11.33 -2.80
CA GLY A 18 -22.67 -10.26 -2.72
C GLY A 18 -22.10 -9.02 -2.01
N ALA A 19 -22.67 -7.85 -2.30
CA ALA A 19 -22.30 -6.62 -1.60
C ALA A 19 -22.55 -6.73 -0.08
N ASP A 20 -23.63 -7.41 0.31
CA ASP A 20 -23.97 -7.65 1.71
C ASP A 20 -22.98 -8.62 2.38
N ASP A 21 -22.57 -9.69 1.68
CA ASP A 21 -21.56 -10.63 2.19
C ASP A 21 -20.20 -9.95 2.36
N PHE A 22 -19.82 -9.09 1.41
CA PHE A 22 -18.61 -8.28 1.49
C PHE A 22 -18.68 -7.30 2.66
N LYS A 23 -19.81 -6.60 2.83
CA LYS A 23 -20.05 -5.68 3.95
C LYS A 23 -19.97 -6.42 5.28
N ALA A 24 -20.62 -7.57 5.40
CA ALA A 24 -20.58 -8.41 6.61
C ALA A 24 -19.16 -8.88 6.93
N THR A 25 -18.41 -9.33 5.92
CA THR A 25 -17.00 -9.73 6.08
C THR A 25 -16.13 -8.57 6.53
N LEU A 26 -16.33 -7.38 5.95
CA LEU A 26 -15.62 -6.16 6.34
C LEU A 26 -15.92 -5.77 7.78
N MET A 27 -17.20 -5.77 8.19
CA MET A 27 -17.57 -5.46 9.58
C MET A 27 -16.97 -6.45 10.57
N SER A 28 -17.02 -7.75 10.24
CA SER A 28 -16.43 -8.79 11.10
C SER A 28 -14.92 -8.59 11.25
N SER A 29 -14.22 -8.20 10.18
CA SER A 29 -12.77 -7.93 10.23
C SER A 29 -12.43 -6.69 11.04
N LEU A 30 -13.24 -5.63 10.94
CA LEU A 30 -13.02 -4.39 11.71
C LEU A 30 -13.27 -4.61 13.20
N GLY A 31 -14.36 -5.33 13.54
CA GLY A 31 -14.66 -5.68 14.93
C GLY A 31 -13.59 -6.55 15.58
N ALA A 32 -13.02 -7.51 14.84
CA ALA A 32 -11.92 -8.34 15.33
C ALA A 32 -10.64 -7.54 15.63
N GLY A 33 -10.45 -6.40 14.96
CA GLY A 33 -9.33 -5.48 15.18
C GLY A 33 -9.53 -4.49 16.33
N GLY A 34 -10.66 -4.56 17.05
CA GLY A 34 -11.01 -3.61 18.11
C GLY A 34 -11.41 -2.22 17.60
N ALA A 35 -11.54 -2.05 16.28
CA ALA A 35 -12.09 -0.83 15.71
C ALA A 35 -13.60 -0.81 15.93
N LEU A 36 -14.12 0.28 16.48
CA LEU A 36 -15.57 0.47 16.57
C LEU A 36 -16.11 0.58 15.14
N PRO A 37 -17.09 -0.25 14.74
CA PRO A 37 -17.71 -0.13 13.43
C PRO A 37 -18.35 1.26 13.34
N CYS A 38 -17.90 2.08 12.39
CA CYS A 38 -18.58 3.33 12.09
C CYS A 38 -19.99 2.98 11.61
N SER A 39 -21.03 3.48 12.28
CA SER A 39 -22.42 3.18 11.90
C SER A 39 -22.80 3.77 10.54
N ASN A 40 -22.02 4.73 10.04
CA ASN A 40 -22.32 5.51 8.86
C ASN A 40 -21.27 5.22 7.77
N PHE A 41 -21.53 4.23 6.92
CA PHE A 41 -20.72 4.04 5.72
C PHE A 41 -21.19 5.00 4.62
N LEU A 42 -20.24 5.50 3.84
CA LEU A 42 -20.55 6.17 2.60
C LEU A 42 -20.95 5.11 1.57
N GLU A 43 -22.23 5.04 1.25
CA GLU A 43 -22.78 4.15 0.24
C GLU A 43 -22.94 4.92 -1.07
N VAL A 44 -21.99 4.77 -1.98
CA VAL A 44 -22.09 5.38 -3.31
C VAL A 44 -22.90 4.44 -4.20
N PRO A 45 -24.13 4.81 -4.59
CA PRO A 45 -24.90 3.99 -5.50
C PRO A 45 -24.16 3.90 -6.84
N PHE A 46 -24.07 2.68 -7.37
CA PHE A 46 -23.51 2.45 -8.70
C PHE A 46 -24.56 1.79 -9.60
N PHE A 47 -25.31 0.84 -9.06
CA PHE A 47 -26.45 0.21 -9.73
C PHE A 47 -27.77 0.85 -9.31
N LYS A 48 -28.74 0.85 -10.22
CA LYS A 48 -30.13 1.19 -9.91
C LYS A 48 -30.68 0.19 -8.89
N LYS A 49 -31.51 0.69 -7.98
CA LYS A 49 -32.18 -0.15 -6.98
C LYS A 49 -33.09 -1.17 -7.66
N GLY A 50 -33.05 -2.41 -7.21
CA GLY A 50 -33.88 -3.50 -7.73
C GLY A 50 -33.10 -4.79 -7.93
N LYS A 51 -33.79 -5.82 -8.45
CA LYS A 51 -33.15 -7.08 -8.84
C LYS A 51 -32.31 -6.83 -10.10
N VAL A 52 -31.00 -7.08 -9.99
CA VAL A 52 -30.10 -7.02 -11.15
C VAL A 52 -30.45 -8.19 -12.08
N PRO A 53 -30.77 -7.93 -13.37
CA PRO A 53 -31.03 -8.98 -14.33
C PRO A 53 -29.74 -9.72 -14.67
N ASP A 54 -29.88 -10.95 -15.16
CA ASP A 54 -28.73 -11.74 -15.62
C ASP A 54 -28.00 -11.02 -16.77
N LEU A 55 -26.68 -11.19 -16.82
CA LEU A 55 -25.86 -10.65 -17.89
C LEU A 55 -26.24 -11.30 -19.23
N PRO A 56 -26.23 -10.55 -20.35
CA PRO A 56 -26.31 -11.12 -21.67
C PRO A 56 -25.27 -12.23 -21.84
N GLN A 57 -25.70 -13.39 -22.34
CA GLN A 57 -24.87 -14.60 -22.39
C GLN A 57 -23.51 -14.34 -23.06
N ALA A 58 -23.49 -13.63 -24.19
CA ALA A 58 -22.26 -13.29 -24.91
C ALA A 58 -21.28 -12.46 -24.06
N LEU A 59 -21.79 -11.51 -23.27
CA LEU A 59 -20.98 -10.71 -22.35
C LEU A 59 -20.44 -11.57 -21.20
N ASN A 60 -21.28 -12.42 -20.62
CA ASN A 60 -20.89 -13.32 -19.55
C ASN A 60 -19.80 -14.31 -20.00
N ASP A 61 -19.98 -14.95 -21.15
CA ASP A 61 -19.02 -15.90 -21.72
C ASP A 61 -17.68 -15.23 -22.00
N THR A 62 -17.70 -14.02 -22.58
CA THR A 62 -16.47 -13.27 -22.87
C THR A 62 -15.74 -12.85 -21.61
N LEU A 63 -16.47 -12.49 -20.53
CA LEU A 63 -15.88 -12.19 -19.23
C LEU A 63 -15.25 -13.43 -18.60
N ILE A 64 -15.95 -14.57 -18.60
CA ILE A 64 -15.45 -15.85 -18.07
C ILE A 64 -14.18 -16.27 -18.81
N GLU A 65 -14.21 -16.25 -20.14
CA GLU A 65 -13.08 -16.60 -20.98
C GLU A 65 -11.88 -15.68 -20.73
N THR A 66 -12.12 -14.37 -20.59
CA THR A 66 -11.05 -13.40 -20.26
C THR A 66 -10.42 -13.70 -18.91
N VAL A 67 -11.23 -14.01 -17.88
CA VAL A 67 -10.72 -14.36 -16.54
C VAL A 67 -9.93 -15.66 -16.59
N GLN A 68 -10.42 -16.68 -17.30
CA GLN A 68 -9.72 -17.96 -17.45
C GLN A 68 -8.38 -17.79 -18.15
N TYR A 69 -8.36 -17.03 -19.25
CA TYR A 69 -7.13 -16.75 -19.99
C TYR A 69 -6.13 -15.96 -19.14
N GLN A 70 -6.60 -14.94 -18.44
CA GLN A 70 -5.77 -14.16 -17.53
C GLN A 70 -5.16 -15.03 -16.43
N TYR A 71 -5.95 -15.92 -15.82
CA TYR A 71 -5.46 -16.85 -14.82
C TYR A 71 -4.40 -17.80 -15.39
N GLY A 72 -4.61 -18.32 -16.60
CA GLY A 72 -3.62 -19.12 -17.32
C GLY A 72 -2.32 -18.35 -17.57
N CYS A 73 -2.40 -17.11 -18.05
CA CYS A 73 -1.23 -16.24 -18.22
C CYS A 73 -0.53 -15.96 -16.90
N ASP A 74 -1.26 -15.68 -15.82
CA ASP A 74 -0.69 -15.37 -14.51
C ASP A 74 0.06 -16.59 -13.94
N LEU A 75 -0.43 -17.82 -14.17
CA LEU A 75 0.27 -19.05 -13.83
C LEU A 75 1.58 -19.22 -14.62
N VAL A 76 1.54 -19.04 -15.94
CA VAL A 76 2.72 -19.21 -16.82
C VAL A 76 3.78 -18.12 -16.58
N ASN A 77 3.35 -16.88 -16.37
CA ASN A 77 4.24 -15.75 -16.06
C ASN A 77 4.92 -15.92 -14.70
N ARG A 78 4.26 -16.58 -13.74
CA ARG A 78 4.87 -16.95 -12.45
C ARG A 78 6.04 -17.92 -12.61
N ASP A 79 6.04 -18.74 -13.66
CA ASP A 79 7.08 -19.74 -13.91
C ASP A 79 8.21 -19.26 -14.80
N THR A 80 7.94 -18.36 -15.75
CA THR A 80 8.91 -17.95 -16.78
C THR A 80 9.52 -16.56 -16.55
N GLY A 81 9.01 -15.76 -15.62
CA GLY A 81 9.53 -14.41 -15.30
C GLY A 81 9.49 -13.42 -16.47
N GLY A 82 8.82 -13.78 -17.57
CA GLY A 82 8.79 -13.05 -18.83
C GLY A 82 7.57 -12.15 -18.94
N ASN A 83 7.80 -10.87 -19.23
CA ASN A 83 6.74 -9.87 -19.39
C ASN A 83 6.34 -9.71 -20.88
N LYS A 84 6.16 -10.82 -21.60
CA LYS A 84 5.63 -10.77 -22.96
C LYS A 84 4.12 -10.74 -22.87
N ARG A 85 3.50 -9.61 -23.27
CA ARG A 85 2.07 -9.61 -23.58
C ARG A 85 1.87 -10.59 -24.72
N ASP A 86 1.30 -11.73 -24.38
CA ASP A 86 0.95 -12.75 -25.33
C ASP A 86 0.00 -12.16 -26.37
N ARG A 87 0.20 -12.52 -27.65
CA ARG A 87 -0.65 -12.10 -28.76
C ARG A 87 -2.11 -12.45 -28.48
N GLY A 88 -2.36 -13.59 -27.84
CA GLY A 88 -3.72 -14.00 -27.47
C GLY A 88 -4.38 -13.09 -26.42
N MET A 89 -3.60 -12.48 -25.51
CA MET A 89 -4.17 -11.54 -24.52
C MET A 89 -4.68 -10.26 -25.20
N LEU A 90 -4.00 -9.80 -26.25
CA LEU A 90 -4.45 -8.63 -27.02
C LEU A 90 -5.74 -8.93 -27.80
N GLU A 91 -5.87 -10.14 -28.34
CA GLU A 91 -7.08 -10.57 -29.06
C GLU A 91 -8.28 -10.71 -28.12
N ILE A 92 -8.08 -11.31 -26.95
CA ILE A 92 -9.13 -11.43 -25.92
C ILE A 92 -9.53 -10.06 -25.38
N GLU A 93 -8.58 -9.15 -25.12
CA GLU A 93 -8.90 -7.79 -24.69
C GLU A 93 -9.72 -7.06 -25.77
N LYS A 94 -9.37 -7.22 -27.05
CA LYS A 94 -10.10 -6.64 -28.17
C LYS A 94 -11.54 -7.17 -28.23
N ARG A 95 -11.74 -8.48 -28.08
CA ARG A 95 -13.07 -9.10 -28.07
C ARG A 95 -13.89 -8.66 -26.87
N LEU A 96 -13.29 -8.60 -25.67
CA LEU A 96 -13.96 -8.08 -24.48
C LEU A 96 -14.41 -6.63 -24.67
N ARG A 97 -13.54 -5.77 -25.23
CA ARG A 97 -13.89 -4.38 -25.52
C ARG A 97 -15.07 -4.28 -26.48
N GLN A 98 -15.05 -5.05 -27.57
CA GLN A 98 -16.15 -5.06 -28.53
C GLN A 98 -17.45 -5.52 -27.87
N THR A 99 -17.39 -6.60 -27.09
CA THR A 99 -18.57 -7.16 -26.42
C THR A 99 -19.15 -6.19 -25.39
N LEU A 100 -18.32 -5.46 -24.66
CA LEU A 100 -18.76 -4.38 -23.75
C LEU A 100 -19.43 -3.24 -24.51
N GLN A 101 -18.91 -2.86 -25.67
CA GLN A 101 -19.51 -1.82 -26.52
C GLN A 101 -20.86 -2.27 -27.08
N ASP A 102 -20.96 -3.51 -27.55
CA ASP A 102 -22.19 -4.08 -28.11
C ASP A 102 -23.32 -4.12 -27.05
N HIS A 103 -22.95 -4.32 -25.78
CA HIS A 103 -23.88 -4.37 -24.66
C HIS A 103 -23.90 -3.08 -23.81
N GLN A 104 -23.35 -1.96 -24.31
CA GLN A 104 -23.26 -0.71 -23.55
C GLN A 104 -24.63 -0.22 -23.08
N LYS A 105 -25.68 -0.34 -23.91
CA LYS A 105 -27.05 0.05 -23.55
C LYS A 105 -27.58 -0.75 -22.37
N PHE A 106 -27.31 -2.05 -22.35
CA PHE A 106 -27.68 -2.92 -21.23
C PHE A 106 -26.93 -2.49 -19.96
N ILE A 107 -25.60 -2.29 -20.03
CA ILE A 107 -24.79 -1.86 -18.89
C ILE A 107 -25.30 -0.51 -18.34
N ASN A 108 -25.54 0.47 -19.21
CA ASN A 108 -26.08 1.78 -18.83
C ASN A 108 -27.49 1.68 -18.26
N SER A 109 -28.26 0.65 -18.61
CA SER A 109 -29.57 0.42 -18.02
C SER A 109 -29.47 0.00 -16.55
N LEU A 110 -28.36 -0.66 -16.16
CA LEU A 110 -28.11 -1.13 -14.80
C LEU A 110 -27.51 -0.06 -13.90
N THR A 111 -26.67 0.82 -14.45
CA THR A 111 -25.97 1.83 -13.67
C THR A 111 -26.80 3.08 -13.49
N ILE A 112 -26.59 3.78 -12.38
CA ILE A 112 -27.08 5.16 -12.25
C ILE A 112 -26.13 6.13 -12.96
N ASP A 113 -26.61 7.35 -13.22
CA ASP A 113 -25.76 8.38 -13.81
C ASP A 113 -24.62 8.78 -12.85
N GLU A 114 -23.46 9.10 -13.44
CA GLU A 114 -22.28 9.50 -12.67
C GLU A 114 -22.56 10.74 -11.82
N ALA A 115 -23.33 11.68 -12.37
CA ALA A 115 -23.72 12.91 -11.67
C ALA A 115 -24.52 12.60 -10.40
N ASP A 116 -25.47 11.66 -10.47
CA ASP A 116 -26.29 11.26 -9.34
C ASP A 116 -25.45 10.52 -8.29
N SER A 117 -24.56 9.63 -8.73
CA SER A 117 -23.60 8.93 -7.86
C SER A 117 -22.73 9.91 -7.09
N ARG A 118 -22.21 10.92 -7.79
CA ARG A 118 -21.36 11.97 -7.24
C ARG A 118 -22.11 12.85 -6.26
N LEU A 119 -23.34 13.23 -6.59
CA LEU A 119 -24.19 14.02 -5.70
C LEU A 119 -24.46 13.27 -4.40
N ALA A 120 -24.88 11.99 -4.50
CA ALA A 120 -25.12 11.14 -3.34
C ALA A 120 -23.88 10.98 -2.45
N PHE A 121 -22.69 10.87 -3.05
CA PHE A 121 -21.44 10.83 -2.29
C PHE A 121 -21.16 12.14 -1.55
N ILE A 122 -21.30 13.29 -2.22
CA ILE A 122 -21.05 14.61 -1.63
C ILE A 122 -22.00 14.86 -0.46
N GLU A 123 -23.29 14.56 -0.63
CA GLU A 123 -24.31 14.73 0.42
C GLU A 123 -23.99 13.88 1.65
N GLN A 124 -23.57 12.62 1.46
CA GLN A 124 -23.20 11.76 2.58
C GLN A 124 -21.94 12.21 3.30
N VAL A 125 -20.92 12.66 2.55
CA VAL A 125 -19.70 13.22 3.15
C VAL A 125 -20.03 14.49 3.95
N ALA A 126 -20.82 15.39 3.38
CA ALA A 126 -21.24 16.63 4.05
C ALA A 126 -22.01 16.32 5.35
N ALA A 127 -22.95 15.37 5.30
CA ALA A 127 -23.71 14.94 6.48
C ALA A 127 -22.79 14.35 7.57
N GLN A 128 -21.77 13.58 7.19
CA GLN A 128 -20.80 13.04 8.16
C GLN A 128 -19.93 14.14 8.77
N MET A 129 -19.52 15.13 7.98
CA MET A 129 -18.74 16.26 8.49
C MET A 129 -19.54 17.09 9.51
N SER A 130 -20.83 17.34 9.27
CA SER A 130 -21.67 18.07 10.23
C SER A 130 -21.81 17.36 11.57
N VAL A 131 -21.86 16.03 11.60
CA VAL A 131 -21.91 15.26 12.86
C VAL A 131 -20.62 15.40 13.67
N LEU A 132 -19.48 15.55 13.00
CA LEU A 132 -18.18 15.73 13.67
C LEU A 132 -18.03 17.13 14.27
N ASP A 133 -18.61 18.16 13.64
CA ASP A 133 -18.54 19.54 14.13
C ASP A 133 -19.39 19.76 15.40
N ASP A 134 -20.48 19.00 15.58
CA ASP A 134 -21.36 19.11 16.75
C ASP A 134 -20.76 18.49 18.02
N ASP A 135 -19.90 17.46 17.90
CA ASP A 135 -19.29 16.76 19.03
C ASP A 135 -18.21 17.59 19.77
N GLU A 136 -17.59 18.58 19.13
CA GLU A 136 -16.63 19.49 19.79
C GLU A 136 -17.30 20.51 20.74
N SER A 137 -18.63 20.70 20.64
CA SER A 137 -19.32 21.75 21.39
C SER A 137 -19.85 21.33 22.78
N THR A 138 -19.73 20.05 23.17
CA THR A 138 -20.36 19.53 24.41
C THR A 138 -19.38 19.16 25.54
N GLN A 139 -18.08 19.47 25.43
CA GLN A 139 -17.12 19.35 26.54
C GLN A 139 -16.48 20.69 26.92
N ALA A 140 -17.29 21.64 27.42
CA ALA A 140 -16.76 22.77 28.18
C ALA A 140 -17.75 23.22 29.26
N VAL A 141 -17.65 22.61 30.45
CA VAL A 141 -18.33 23.08 31.67
C VAL A 141 -17.27 23.56 32.68
N HIS A 142 -17.41 24.84 33.05
CA HIS A 142 -16.98 25.55 34.27
C HIS A 142 -15.66 26.40 34.31
N PRO A 143 -15.57 27.47 35.15
CA PRO A 143 -16.20 28.78 34.91
C PRO A 143 -15.31 30.03 35.21
N SER A 144 -15.79 31.19 34.72
CA SER A 144 -15.61 32.55 35.26
C SER A 144 -14.25 33.27 35.16
N LYS A 145 -14.22 34.44 34.50
CA LYS A 145 -14.23 35.77 35.16
C LYS A 145 -14.08 36.93 34.16
N THR A 146 -15.09 37.81 34.18
CA THR A 146 -15.06 39.29 34.09
C THR A 146 -14.21 40.03 33.03
N ARG A 147 -14.95 40.75 32.17
CA ARG A 147 -14.63 41.95 31.35
C ARG A 147 -14.04 43.11 32.20
N PRO A 148 -13.41 44.18 31.63
CA PRO A 148 -14.13 45.19 30.81
C PRO A 148 -13.37 45.89 29.64
N THR A 149 -14.16 46.16 28.58
CA THR A 149 -14.23 47.29 27.60
C THR A 149 -13.15 48.38 27.43
N THR A 150 -12.92 48.75 26.16
CA THR A 150 -13.05 50.11 25.54
C THR A 150 -13.09 50.00 23.99
N ARG A 151 -14.11 50.55 23.28
CA ARG A 151 -14.18 51.83 22.49
C ARG A 151 -13.16 51.89 21.32
N SER A 152 -13.41 52.30 20.06
CA SER A 152 -14.46 53.06 19.36
C SER A 152 -14.23 52.98 17.84
N MET A 153 -15.29 53.23 17.05
CA MET A 153 -15.46 53.77 15.67
C MET A 153 -14.22 54.39 14.96
N ALA A 154 -14.11 54.55 13.63
CA ALA A 154 -14.81 54.21 12.38
C ALA A 154 -14.05 54.97 11.27
N GLN A 155 -13.96 54.49 10.01
CA GLN A 155 -14.16 55.36 8.84
C GLN A 155 -14.20 54.63 7.49
N LYS A 156 -15.25 54.99 6.74
CA LYS A 156 -15.55 54.83 5.31
C LYS A 156 -14.36 54.98 4.36
N GLN A 157 -14.38 54.21 3.26
CA GLN A 157 -14.71 54.76 1.92
C GLN A 157 -14.90 53.64 0.89
N ALA A 158 -15.95 53.81 0.08
CA ALA A 158 -16.22 53.06 -1.13
C ALA A 158 -15.91 53.96 -2.33
N VAL A 159 -15.24 53.44 -3.36
CA VAL A 159 -15.41 53.88 -4.76
C VAL A 159 -15.20 52.67 -5.69
N ASP A 160 -16.07 52.68 -6.69
CA ASP A 160 -16.40 51.78 -7.77
C ASP A 160 -15.32 51.38 -8.81
N SER A 161 -15.64 50.24 -9.45
CA SER A 161 -15.60 49.96 -10.89
C SER A 161 -14.33 49.47 -11.60
N ASN A 162 -14.45 48.23 -12.11
CA ASN A 162 -14.14 47.73 -13.45
C ASN A 162 -12.75 48.01 -14.06
N LYS A 163 -11.94 46.96 -14.20
CA LYS A 163 -11.06 46.82 -15.38
C LYS A 163 -10.74 45.37 -15.74
N SER A 164 -11.17 45.02 -16.95
CA SER A 164 -10.84 43.88 -17.80
C SER A 164 -9.61 43.03 -17.45
N GLU A 165 -9.84 41.73 -17.30
CA GLU A 165 -8.84 40.67 -17.45
C GLU A 165 -8.27 40.69 -18.87
N LYS A 166 -6.95 40.86 -18.97
CA LYS A 166 -6.20 40.63 -20.21
C LYS A 166 -5.12 39.60 -19.90
N ALA A 167 -5.28 38.44 -20.53
CA ALA A 167 -4.35 37.33 -20.49
C ALA A 167 -2.91 37.78 -20.80
N CYS A 168 -1.97 37.41 -19.93
CA CYS A 168 -0.56 37.35 -20.27
C CYS A 168 -0.05 35.98 -19.82
N SER A 169 -0.06 35.06 -20.78
CA SER A 169 0.54 33.73 -20.70
C SER A 169 2.05 33.87 -20.54
N VAL A 170 2.55 33.61 -19.33
CA VAL A 170 3.96 33.30 -19.10
C VAL A 170 4.12 31.78 -19.28
N PRO A 171 5.12 31.28 -20.03
CA PRO A 171 5.27 29.85 -20.26
C PRO A 171 5.57 29.17 -18.92
N LEU A 172 4.68 28.26 -18.53
CA LEU A 172 4.90 27.37 -17.40
C LEU A 172 6.12 26.51 -17.72
N ALA A 173 7.28 26.91 -17.20
CA ALA A 173 8.48 26.09 -17.18
C ALA A 173 8.06 24.71 -16.68
N THR A 174 8.36 23.69 -17.47
CA THR A 174 7.96 22.31 -17.22
C THR A 174 8.63 21.85 -15.94
N VAL A 175 7.94 21.98 -14.81
CA VAL A 175 8.38 21.40 -13.54
C VAL A 175 8.52 19.90 -13.80
N PRO A 176 9.71 19.30 -13.61
CA PRO A 176 9.89 17.87 -13.82
C PRO A 176 8.87 17.15 -12.95
N SER A 177 8.03 16.29 -13.57
CA SER A 177 7.06 15.50 -12.82
C SER A 177 7.84 14.65 -11.81
N LYS A 178 7.88 15.07 -10.53
CA LYS A 178 8.58 14.33 -9.48
C LYS A 178 7.97 12.91 -9.46
N SER A 179 8.80 11.90 -9.72
CA SER A 179 8.33 10.51 -9.80
C SER A 179 7.59 10.13 -8.52
N GLN A 180 6.51 9.36 -8.67
CA GLN A 180 5.70 8.93 -7.54
C GLN A 180 6.52 7.98 -6.65
N ILE A 181 6.66 8.36 -5.38
CA ILE A 181 7.36 7.58 -4.35
C ILE A 181 6.47 6.40 -3.98
N GLN A 182 7.00 5.18 -4.11
CA GLN A 182 6.33 3.96 -3.68
C GLN A 182 6.55 3.71 -2.19
N LEU A 183 7.77 3.93 -1.71
CA LEU A 183 8.11 3.81 -0.30
C LEU A 183 9.33 4.66 0.05
N ALA A 184 9.40 5.01 1.33
CA ALA A 184 10.63 5.42 2.01
C ALA A 184 11.25 4.18 2.67
N SER A 185 12.54 3.97 2.46
CA SER A 185 13.27 2.83 3.00
C SER A 185 14.56 3.25 3.68
N LEU A 186 15.06 2.33 4.49
CA LEU A 186 16.46 2.25 4.82
C LEU A 186 17.10 1.07 4.08
N ASP A 187 17.84 1.36 3.02
CA ASP A 187 18.44 0.35 2.15
C ASP A 187 19.72 -0.16 2.81
N VAL A 188 19.82 -1.48 2.99
CA VAL A 188 20.98 -2.14 3.59
C VAL A 188 21.67 -2.95 2.50
N PRO A 189 22.97 -2.77 2.24
CA PRO A 189 23.66 -3.55 1.23
C PRO A 189 23.55 -5.06 1.51
N VAL A 190 23.09 -5.84 0.52
CA VAL A 190 22.89 -7.29 0.68
C VAL A 190 24.17 -8.03 1.07
N ALA A 191 25.33 -7.52 0.64
CA ALA A 191 26.63 -8.04 1.06
C ALA A 191 26.83 -7.93 2.58
N ASN A 192 26.41 -6.82 3.20
CA ASN A 192 26.51 -6.63 4.65
C ASN A 192 25.58 -7.60 5.38
N VAL A 193 24.36 -7.79 4.86
CA VAL A 193 23.40 -8.78 5.38
C VAL A 193 23.98 -10.19 5.33
N HIS A 194 24.62 -10.57 4.22
CA HIS A 194 25.24 -11.89 4.07
C HIS A 194 26.42 -12.09 5.02
N THR A 195 27.30 -11.09 5.15
CA THR A 195 28.41 -11.11 6.11
C THR A 195 27.89 -11.27 7.54
N PHE A 196 26.86 -10.50 7.91
CA PHE A 196 26.20 -10.62 9.20
C PHE A 196 25.65 -12.03 9.44
N LEU A 197 24.90 -12.61 8.49
CA LEU A 197 24.32 -13.95 8.63
C LEU A 197 25.40 -15.02 8.89
N LYS A 198 26.56 -14.91 8.23
CA LYS A 198 27.69 -15.83 8.45
C LYS A 198 28.27 -15.68 9.86
N GLN A 199 28.58 -14.46 10.28
CA GLN A 199 29.14 -14.17 11.61
C GLN A 199 28.18 -14.58 12.74
N ALA A 200 26.89 -14.30 12.57
CA ALA A 200 25.88 -14.68 13.55
C ALA A 200 25.72 -16.21 13.64
N ALA A 201 25.81 -16.93 12.52
CA ALA A 201 25.74 -18.39 12.51
C ALA A 201 26.94 -19.06 13.21
N GLU A 202 28.14 -18.48 13.11
CA GLU A 202 29.34 -18.98 13.79
C GLU A 202 29.22 -18.92 15.32
N THR A 203 28.48 -17.93 15.82
CA THR A 203 28.35 -17.64 17.25
C THR A 203 27.01 -18.07 17.84
N ASN A 204 26.02 -18.40 17.01
CA ASN A 204 24.66 -18.77 17.45
C ASN A 204 24.16 -20.02 16.72
N GLN A 205 24.33 -21.18 17.37
CA GLN A 205 23.87 -22.47 16.86
C GLN A 205 22.34 -22.55 16.68
N SER A 206 21.56 -21.67 17.34
CA SER A 206 20.10 -21.62 17.17
C SER A 206 19.68 -21.21 15.76
N MET A 207 20.60 -20.64 14.97
CA MET A 207 20.37 -20.33 13.56
C MET A 207 20.54 -21.54 12.63
N MET A 208 21.13 -22.65 13.08
CA MET A 208 21.39 -23.81 12.21
C MET A 208 20.13 -24.36 11.52
N PRO A 209 18.97 -24.49 12.18
CA PRO A 209 17.76 -24.97 11.51
C PRO A 209 17.27 -24.05 10.38
N PHE A 210 17.60 -22.76 10.41
CA PHE A 210 17.32 -21.86 9.29
C PHE A 210 18.19 -22.20 8.08
N PHE A 211 19.49 -22.42 8.28
CA PHE A 211 20.41 -22.79 7.20
C PHE A 211 20.12 -24.20 6.67
N GLU A 212 19.74 -25.14 7.54
CA GLU A 212 19.27 -26.48 7.14
C GLU A 212 18.00 -26.40 6.29
N MET A 213 17.02 -25.56 6.68
CA MET A 213 15.81 -25.33 5.88
C MET A 213 16.15 -24.83 4.48
N LEU A 214 17.15 -23.95 4.37
CA LEU A 214 17.63 -23.46 3.09
C LEU A 214 18.49 -24.50 2.34
N GLN A 215 18.88 -25.59 2.99
CA GLN A 215 19.83 -26.61 2.51
C GLN A 215 21.23 -26.04 2.25
N VAL A 216 21.75 -25.31 3.24
CA VAL A 216 22.94 -24.49 3.13
C VAL A 216 23.88 -24.72 4.30
N ALA A 217 25.17 -24.88 4.01
CA ALA A 217 26.19 -24.77 5.05
C ALA A 217 26.45 -23.28 5.37
N PRO A 218 26.37 -22.84 6.64
CA PRO A 218 26.65 -21.46 7.03
C PRO A 218 28.05 -20.98 6.62
N THR A 219 29.01 -21.90 6.57
CA THR A 219 30.43 -21.68 6.24
C THR A 219 30.72 -21.73 4.74
N SER A 220 29.70 -21.86 3.87
CA SER A 220 29.91 -21.92 2.43
C SER A 220 30.63 -20.67 1.91
N LYS A 221 31.73 -20.90 1.19
CA LYS A 221 32.48 -19.86 0.46
C LYS A 221 31.74 -19.40 -0.80
N VAL A 222 30.78 -20.20 -1.28
CA VAL A 222 29.93 -19.80 -2.39
C VAL A 222 29.00 -18.70 -1.88
N PRO A 223 28.86 -17.57 -2.59
CA PRO A 223 27.80 -16.61 -2.29
C PRO A 223 26.46 -17.35 -2.29
N PHE A 224 25.46 -16.83 -1.57
CA PHE A 224 24.08 -17.34 -1.54
C PHE A 224 23.37 -17.21 -2.91
N LYS A 225 24.02 -17.69 -3.99
CA LYS A 225 23.75 -17.47 -5.41
C LYS A 225 22.85 -18.60 -5.90
N GLY A 226 21.69 -18.25 -6.44
CA GLY A 226 20.66 -19.21 -6.88
C GLY A 226 19.51 -19.38 -5.89
N TRP A 227 19.57 -18.73 -4.73
CA TRP A 227 18.47 -18.70 -3.78
C TRP A 227 17.61 -17.46 -4.02
N SER A 228 16.33 -17.57 -3.71
CA SER A 228 15.37 -16.45 -3.73
C SER A 228 15.62 -15.47 -2.56
N PHE A 229 16.89 -15.13 -2.31
CA PHE A 229 17.27 -14.04 -1.44
C PHE A 229 16.85 -12.72 -2.09
N ILE A 230 16.42 -11.79 -1.25
CA ILE A 230 16.03 -10.46 -1.71
C ILE A 230 17.30 -9.68 -2.09
N PRO A 231 17.48 -9.27 -3.35
CA PRO A 231 18.69 -8.59 -3.78
C PRO A 231 18.77 -7.15 -3.23
N ASN A 232 17.62 -6.51 -3.04
CA ASN A 232 17.50 -5.15 -2.52
C ASN A 232 16.95 -5.22 -1.09
N THR A 233 17.80 -5.62 -0.16
CA THR A 233 17.47 -5.67 1.26
C THR A 233 17.26 -4.26 1.80
N HIS A 234 16.18 -4.07 2.54
CA HIS A 234 15.83 -2.77 3.11
C HIS A 234 14.88 -2.94 4.29
N VAL A 235 14.83 -1.92 5.15
CA VAL A 235 13.74 -1.71 6.11
C VAL A 235 12.71 -0.80 5.44
N THR A 236 11.45 -1.22 5.38
CA THR A 236 10.37 -0.33 4.93
C THR A 236 10.01 0.64 6.06
N MET A 237 10.28 1.93 5.88
CA MET A 237 9.93 2.96 6.86
C MET A 237 8.45 3.37 6.71
N ALA A 238 8.04 3.65 5.47
CA ALA A 238 6.66 3.97 5.13
C ALA A 238 6.38 3.62 3.65
N HIS A 239 5.18 3.12 3.37
CA HIS A 239 4.72 2.80 2.02
C HIS A 239 3.64 3.79 1.57
N ARG A 240 3.49 4.01 0.25
CA ARG A 240 2.48 4.94 -0.32
C ARG A 240 1.02 4.62 0.04
N SER A 241 0.75 3.38 0.48
CA SER A 241 -0.58 3.00 0.97
C SER A 241 -0.83 3.47 2.41
N SER A 242 0.21 3.87 3.12
CA SER A 242 0.13 4.30 4.53
C SER A 242 0.16 5.82 4.71
N MET A 243 0.61 6.58 3.71
CA MET A 243 0.82 8.03 3.78
C MET A 243 0.69 8.67 2.40
N SER A 244 0.24 9.93 2.35
CA SER A 244 0.18 10.69 1.09
C SER A 244 1.57 10.99 0.52
N GLN A 245 1.64 11.35 -0.77
CA GLN A 245 2.92 11.73 -1.41
C GLN A 245 3.56 12.96 -0.75
N LEU A 246 2.73 13.93 -0.34
CA LEU A 246 3.21 15.14 0.31
C LEU A 246 3.82 14.81 1.69
N GLU A 247 3.16 13.97 2.48
CA GLU A 247 3.67 13.54 3.78
C GLU A 247 4.93 12.67 3.68
N LEU A 248 5.01 11.76 2.71
CA LEU A 248 6.22 10.98 2.47
C LEU A 248 7.41 11.88 2.18
N ARG A 249 7.22 12.91 1.35
CA ARG A 249 8.28 13.88 1.05
C ARG A 249 8.63 14.71 2.27
N SER A 250 7.66 15.36 2.89
CA SER A 250 7.93 16.27 4.01
C SER A 250 8.62 15.59 5.18
N LYS A 251 8.33 14.30 5.44
CA LYS A 251 8.93 13.57 6.56
C LYS A 251 10.29 12.94 6.27
N PHE A 252 10.56 12.53 5.03
CA PHE A 252 11.74 11.72 4.72
C PHE A 252 12.73 12.40 3.76
N GLU A 253 12.37 13.47 3.05
CA GLU A 253 13.25 14.13 2.06
C GLU A 253 14.56 14.64 2.70
N GLY A 254 14.51 15.15 3.93
CA GLY A 254 15.70 15.56 4.69
C GLY A 254 16.57 14.41 5.22
N LEU A 255 16.07 13.17 5.17
CA LEU A 255 16.79 11.97 5.59
C LEU A 255 17.48 11.26 4.42
N VAL A 256 16.97 11.40 3.18
CA VAL A 256 17.51 10.69 2.01
C VAL A 256 19.02 10.90 1.86
N GLY A 257 19.74 9.79 1.68
CA GLY A 257 21.20 9.77 1.56
C GLY A 257 21.95 9.70 2.89
N LYS A 258 21.28 9.89 4.04
CA LYS A 258 21.90 9.70 5.36
C LYS A 258 22.05 8.23 5.68
N GLU A 259 23.18 7.90 6.28
CA GLU A 259 23.46 6.56 6.79
C GLU A 259 23.07 6.47 8.26
N VAL A 260 22.53 5.33 8.66
CA VAL A 260 22.17 5.07 10.05
C VAL A 260 22.48 3.62 10.41
N ASP A 261 22.95 3.46 11.65
CA ASP A 261 23.21 2.16 12.24
C ASP A 261 21.91 1.62 12.88
N ILE A 262 21.41 0.50 12.34
CA ILE A 262 20.24 -0.20 12.85
C ILE A 262 20.65 -1.42 13.66
N THR A 263 19.87 -1.71 14.70
CA THR A 263 20.14 -2.83 15.59
C THR A 263 19.35 -4.06 15.16
N VAL A 264 20.02 -5.17 14.91
CA VAL A 264 19.40 -6.47 14.62
C VAL A 264 19.14 -7.20 15.93
N LYS A 265 17.87 -7.55 16.19
CA LYS A 265 17.41 -8.20 17.42
C LYS A 265 17.16 -9.68 17.29
N GLY A 266 16.98 -10.18 16.08
CA GLY A 266 16.66 -11.58 15.88
C GLY A 266 16.44 -11.95 14.43
N LEU A 267 16.26 -13.24 14.22
CA LEU A 267 15.92 -13.86 12.95
C LEU A 267 14.60 -14.60 13.10
N LEU A 268 13.65 -14.34 12.20
CA LEU A 268 12.39 -15.07 12.12
C LEU A 268 12.29 -15.75 10.76
N TRP A 269 11.80 -16.99 10.73
CA TRP A 269 11.56 -17.69 9.48
C TRP A 269 10.40 -18.68 9.57
N SER A 270 9.73 -18.88 8.45
CA SER A 270 8.80 -19.97 8.20
C SER A 270 9.26 -20.76 6.98
N LYS A 271 8.51 -21.79 6.58
CA LYS A 271 8.75 -22.50 5.32
C LYS A 271 8.63 -21.61 4.08
N ARG A 272 8.06 -20.40 4.21
CA ARG A 272 7.75 -19.50 3.08
C ARG A 272 8.61 -18.26 3.03
N VAL A 273 8.96 -17.66 4.16
CA VAL A 273 9.68 -16.38 4.22
C VAL A 273 10.60 -16.31 5.42
N ALA A 274 11.65 -15.50 5.32
CA ALA A 274 12.56 -15.21 6.42
C ALA A 274 12.89 -13.72 6.49
N ALA A 275 13.01 -13.18 7.71
CA ALA A 275 13.29 -11.78 7.96
C ALA A 275 14.12 -11.57 9.24
N LEU A 276 14.93 -10.50 9.25
CA LEU A 276 15.57 -10.00 10.46
C LEU A 276 14.64 -9.04 11.18
N ALA A 277 14.46 -9.23 12.48
CA ALA A 277 13.86 -8.23 13.36
C ALA A 277 14.89 -7.13 13.63
N VAL A 278 14.52 -5.88 13.40
CA VAL A 278 15.44 -4.74 13.58
C VAL A 278 14.80 -3.59 14.34
N GLU A 279 15.63 -2.80 15.01
CA GLU A 279 15.29 -1.52 15.60
C GLU A 279 16.03 -0.42 14.83
N VAL A 280 15.27 0.63 14.49
CA VAL A 280 15.80 1.86 13.88
C VAL A 280 15.89 2.90 14.99
N PRO A 281 17.01 3.65 15.12
CA PRO A 281 17.11 4.71 16.11
C PRO A 281 16.11 5.84 15.84
N SER A 282 15.85 6.67 16.84
CA SER A 282 14.89 7.78 16.76
C SER A 282 15.44 9.02 16.05
N GLU A 283 16.75 9.09 15.80
CA GLU A 283 17.41 10.27 15.26
C GLU A 283 18.69 9.88 14.49
N VAL A 284 19.06 10.69 13.48
CA VAL A 284 20.36 10.68 12.82
C VAL A 284 20.82 12.12 12.55
N ASP A 285 22.05 12.45 12.96
CA ASP A 285 22.65 13.79 12.80
C ASP A 285 21.75 14.95 13.29
N GLY A 286 21.06 14.81 14.43
CA GLY A 286 20.15 15.87 14.91
C GLY A 286 18.78 15.90 14.23
N ILE A 287 18.52 15.00 13.26
CA ILE A 287 17.26 14.94 12.51
C ILE A 287 16.42 13.78 13.04
N PRO A 288 15.22 14.05 13.60
CA PRO A 288 14.31 13.01 14.05
C PRO A 288 13.93 12.06 12.90
N ILE A 289 14.05 10.76 13.16
CA ILE A 289 13.62 9.71 12.24
C ILE A 289 12.14 9.41 12.51
N PRO A 290 11.24 9.54 11.52
CA PRO A 290 9.85 9.13 11.69
C PRO A 290 9.77 7.63 12.03
N PRO A 291 8.91 7.23 12.99
CA PRO A 291 8.78 5.83 13.37
C PRO A 291 8.27 4.99 12.19
N CYS A 292 8.75 3.75 12.13
CA CYS A 292 8.26 2.77 11.16
C CYS A 292 6.76 2.53 11.35
N LYS A 293 6.02 2.40 10.23
CA LYS A 293 4.58 2.12 10.27
C LYS A 293 4.24 0.64 10.43
N ASN A 294 5.18 -0.26 10.15
CA ASN A 294 4.97 -1.69 10.35
C ASN A 294 5.13 -2.02 11.84
N VAL A 295 4.20 -2.79 12.39
CA VAL A 295 4.28 -3.33 13.76
C VAL A 295 5.54 -4.20 13.92
N PHE A 296 5.86 -4.98 12.88
CA PHE A 296 7.11 -5.73 12.79
C PHE A 296 8.10 -4.99 11.90
N VAL A 297 9.05 -4.28 12.51
CA VAL A 297 10.13 -3.60 11.80
C VAL A 297 11.19 -4.64 11.42
N HIS A 298 11.41 -4.81 10.12
CA HIS A 298 12.20 -5.95 9.64
C HIS A 298 12.90 -5.70 8.30
N ILE A 299 13.88 -6.56 8.02
CA ILE A 299 14.50 -6.73 6.70
C ILE A 299 14.11 -8.11 6.18
N THR A 300 13.39 -8.18 5.06
CA THR A 300 13.11 -9.48 4.44
C THR A 300 14.36 -10.02 3.76
N LEU A 301 14.74 -11.25 4.10
CA LEU A 301 15.95 -11.92 3.63
C LEU A 301 15.67 -12.81 2.43
N TRP A 302 14.62 -13.62 2.54
CA TRP A 302 14.36 -14.73 1.62
C TRP A 302 12.86 -15.03 1.54
N THR A 303 12.42 -15.46 0.37
CA THR A 303 11.05 -15.93 0.12
C THR A 303 11.09 -17.19 -0.76
N ILE A 304 10.29 -18.20 -0.47
CA ILE A 304 10.10 -19.32 -1.40
C ILE A 304 9.48 -18.82 -2.71
N LYS A 305 9.68 -19.54 -3.82
CA LYS A 305 9.04 -19.22 -5.10
C LYS A 305 7.52 -19.09 -4.94
N GLY A 306 6.98 -17.94 -5.34
CA GLY A 306 5.55 -17.63 -5.26
C GLY A 306 5.09 -16.98 -3.96
N ALA A 307 5.94 -16.85 -2.95
CA ALA A 307 5.66 -16.03 -1.76
C ALA A 307 6.09 -14.57 -2.00
N SER A 308 5.39 -13.61 -1.36
CA SER A 308 5.76 -12.20 -1.40
C SER A 308 6.55 -11.78 -0.16
N ALA A 309 7.43 -10.79 -0.29
CA ALA A 309 8.14 -10.22 0.84
C ALA A 309 7.20 -9.61 1.90
N THR A 310 5.99 -9.19 1.50
CA THR A 310 4.97 -8.68 2.42
C THR A 310 4.45 -9.74 3.41
N GLU A 311 4.61 -11.04 3.12
CA GLU A 311 4.26 -12.11 4.06
C GLU A 311 5.12 -12.07 5.33
N SER A 312 6.34 -11.50 5.27
CA SER A 312 7.23 -11.34 6.42
C SER A 312 6.61 -10.54 7.57
N ASN A 313 5.69 -9.62 7.27
CA ASN A 313 4.95 -8.86 8.29
C ASN A 313 4.21 -9.76 9.30
N ASN A 314 3.83 -10.96 8.89
CA ASN A 314 3.05 -11.90 9.69
C ASN A 314 3.92 -12.89 10.47
N LEU A 315 5.25 -12.88 10.31
CA LEU A 315 6.14 -13.83 10.98
C LEU A 315 5.98 -13.84 12.51
N PRO A 316 5.92 -12.69 13.22
CA PRO A 316 5.72 -12.70 14.67
C PRO A 316 4.43 -13.39 15.10
N ALA A 317 3.33 -13.17 14.38
CA ALA A 317 2.03 -13.79 14.68
C ALA A 317 2.01 -15.31 14.41
N GLN A 318 2.97 -15.82 13.63
CA GLN A 318 3.12 -17.25 13.34
C GLN A 318 3.96 -18.00 14.38
N VAL A 319 4.74 -17.30 15.21
CA VAL A 319 5.60 -17.91 16.25
C VAL A 319 4.78 -18.65 17.32
N PRO A 320 3.73 -18.08 17.92
CA PRO A 320 2.97 -18.77 18.98
C PRO A 320 2.38 -20.12 18.55
N ASN A 321 2.02 -20.21 17.26
CA ASN A 321 1.43 -21.42 16.68
C ASN A 321 2.47 -22.37 16.05
N LYS A 322 3.77 -22.15 16.30
CA LYS A 322 4.89 -22.94 15.75
C LYS A 322 4.90 -23.01 14.21
N LYS A 323 4.29 -22.02 13.55
CA LYS A 323 4.28 -21.89 12.07
C LYS A 323 5.50 -21.10 11.57
N ALA A 324 6.11 -20.33 12.46
CA ALA A 324 7.41 -19.70 12.26
C ALA A 324 8.31 -20.00 13.47
N THR A 325 9.62 -19.93 13.26
CA THR A 325 10.64 -19.99 14.30
C THR A 325 11.20 -18.60 14.50
N GLN A 326 11.51 -18.25 15.74
CA GLN A 326 12.18 -17.01 16.11
C GLN A 326 13.43 -17.32 16.92
N VAL A 327 14.55 -16.74 16.51
CA VAL A 327 15.78 -16.67 17.28
C VAL A 327 15.98 -15.23 17.71
N ILE A 328 16.02 -15.01 19.02
CA ILE A 328 16.35 -13.71 19.61
C ILE A 328 17.85 -13.66 19.84
N PHE A 329 18.50 -12.61 19.38
CA PHE A 329 19.92 -12.39 19.60
C PHE A 329 20.13 -11.73 20.96
N GLN A 330 20.91 -12.40 21.81
CA GLN A 330 21.23 -11.91 23.15
C GLN A 330 22.15 -10.68 23.10
N GLN A 331 23.01 -10.62 22.09
CA GLN A 331 23.83 -9.45 21.80
C GLN A 331 23.30 -8.75 20.55
N PRO A 332 23.20 -7.41 20.57
CA PRO A 332 22.78 -6.66 19.40
C PRO A 332 23.88 -6.73 18.33
N TYR A 333 23.48 -6.98 17.10
CA TYR A 333 24.33 -6.75 15.93
C TYR A 333 23.91 -5.46 15.26
N THR A 334 24.86 -4.79 14.61
CA THR A 334 24.59 -3.54 13.91
C THR A 334 24.73 -3.75 12.40
N LEU A 335 23.74 -3.26 11.65
CA LEU A 335 23.84 -3.11 10.21
C LEU A 335 23.74 -1.63 9.85
N ARG A 336 24.52 -1.19 8.87
CA ARG A 336 24.42 0.16 8.34
C ARG A 336 23.49 0.19 7.13
N GLY A 337 22.53 1.10 7.15
CA GLY A 337 21.64 1.34 6.02
C GLY A 337 21.59 2.82 5.63
N THR A 338 21.10 3.10 4.42
CA THR A 338 21.01 4.45 3.85
C THR A 338 19.57 4.77 3.52
N PHE A 339 19.09 5.94 3.92
CA PHE A 339 17.71 6.36 3.61
C PHE A 339 17.54 6.61 2.11
N SER A 340 16.44 6.12 1.55
CA SER A 340 16.17 6.16 0.12
C SER A 340 14.68 6.28 -0.18
N PHE A 341 14.36 6.81 -1.36
CA PHE A 341 13.03 6.72 -1.95
C PHE A 341 13.04 5.76 -3.12
N TRP A 342 12.13 4.78 -3.08
CA TRP A 342 11.90 3.91 -4.22
C TRP A 342 10.77 4.48 -5.05
N SER A 343 10.96 4.57 -6.37
CA SER A 343 9.95 5.07 -7.30
C SER A 343 9.41 3.97 -8.21
N GLY A 344 8.15 4.11 -8.66
CA GLY A 344 7.42 3.06 -9.39
C GLY A 344 7.87 2.82 -10.83
N LYS A 345 8.97 3.43 -11.29
CA LYS A 345 9.53 3.19 -12.62
C LYS A 345 10.89 2.53 -12.48
N LYS A 346 10.98 1.25 -12.84
CA LYS A 346 12.27 0.62 -13.15
C LYS A 346 12.87 1.39 -14.34
N SER A 347 13.99 2.06 -14.13
CA SER A 347 14.88 2.42 -15.21
C SER A 347 15.38 1.12 -15.83
N SER A 348 14.94 0.84 -17.05
CA SER A 348 15.73 0.01 -17.95
C SER A 348 17.09 0.69 -18.12
N ARG A 349 18.15 0.06 -17.64
CA ARG A 349 19.48 0.17 -18.22
C ARG A 349 19.98 -1.23 -18.47
#